data_AF-A0A8I0HG95-F1
#
_entry.id   AF-A0A8I0HG95-F1
#
_cell.length_a   1.000
_cell.length_b   1.000
_cell.length_c   1.000
_cell.angle_alpha   90.00
_cell.angle_beta   90.00
_cell.angle_gamma   90.00
#
_symmetry.space_group_name_H-M   'P 1'
#
loop_
_entity.id
_entity.type
_entity.pdbx_description
1 polymer ?
#
loop_
_entity_poly.entity_id
_entity_poly.type
_entity_poly.pdbx_seq_one_letter_code
_entity_poly.pdbx_strand_id
1 'polypeptide(L)' 'MNNFFVIANADKDTDFELTRTVCDFLTQKGAACTYQEKDNFTKYNYANPANVPSKTDCIIVLGGDGTLIQAA' A
#
# COMPACT_ATOMS: atom_id res chain seq x y z
N MET A 1 8.18 -1.68 15.01
CA MET A 1 7.74 -1.35 13.63
C MET A 1 6.38 -0.75 13.77
N ASN A 2 6.25 0.55 13.53
CA ASN A 2 5.01 1.28 13.78
C ASN A 2 4.54 2.08 12.56
N ASN A 3 5.29 2.12 11.46
CA ASN A 3 4.92 2.87 10.26
C ASN A 3 4.79 1.91 9.08
N PHE A 4 3.56 1.72 8.60
CA PHE A 4 3.24 0.80 7.52
C PHE A 4 2.81 1.57 6.27
N PHE A 5 3.23 1.05 5.12
CA PHE A 5 2.80 1.53 3.81
C PHE A 5 2.14 0.39 3.04
N VAL A 6 0.90 0.58 2.58
CA VAL A 6 0.15 -0.44 1.84
C VAL A 6 0.17 -0.14 0.35
N ILE A 7 0.54 -1.14 -0.44
CA ILE A 7 0.45 -1.14 -1.90
C ILE A 7 -0.65 -2.12 -2.29
N ALA A 8 -1.69 -1.64 -2.95
CA ALA A 8 -2.82 -2.49 -3.34
C ALA A 8 -3.01 -2.50 -4.86
N ASN A 9 -3.41 -3.66 -5.38
CA ASN A 9 -3.91 -3.75 -6.74
C ASN A 9 -5.35 -3.24 -6.78
N ALA A 10 -5.54 -2.00 -7.23
CA ALA A 10 -6.85 -1.37 -7.35
C ALA A 10 -7.84 -2.07 -8.29
N ASP A 11 -7.35 -2.94 -9.20
CA ASP A 11 -8.22 -3.74 -10.07
C ASP A 11 -8.84 -4.94 -9.32
N LYS A 12 -8.26 -5.32 -8.17
CA LYS A 12 -8.73 -6.42 -7.31
C LYS A 12 -9.33 -5.94 -5.99
N ASP A 13 -8.80 -4.84 -5.44
CA ASP A 13 -9.34 -4.13 -4.28
C ASP A 13 -10.08 -2.88 -4.78
N THR A 14 -11.14 -3.10 -5.55
CA THR A 14 -11.98 -2.03 -6.10
C THR A 14 -12.50 -1.20 -4.93
N ASP A 15 -12.32 0.11 -5.01
CA ASP A 15 -12.62 1.09 -3.94
C ASP A 15 -11.73 1.02 -2.69
N PHE A 16 -10.66 0.21 -2.66
CA PHE A 16 -9.71 0.13 -1.53
C PHE A 16 -10.35 -0.32 -0.19
N GLU A 17 -11.41 -1.12 -0.22
CA GLU A 17 -12.08 -1.59 1.00
C GLU A 17 -11.16 -2.45 1.88
N LEU A 18 -10.42 -3.38 1.28
CA LEU A 18 -9.48 -4.23 2.02
C LEU A 18 -8.32 -3.39 2.54
N THR A 19 -7.79 -2.48 1.71
CA THR A 19 -6.74 -1.54 2.10
C THR A 19 -7.14 -0.71 3.31
N ARG A 20 -8.34 -0.11 3.31
CA ARG A 20 -8.87 0.64 4.46
C ARG A 20 -9.01 -0.25 5.69
N THR A 21 -9.56 -1.46 5.54
CA THR A 21 -9.71 -2.42 6.64
C THR A 21 -8.36 -2.76 7.29
N VAL A 22 -7.31 -2.98 6.48
CA VAL A 22 -5.95 -3.25 6.98
C VAL A 22 -5.38 -2.02 7.70
N CYS A 23 -5.52 -0.83 7.12
CA CYS A 23 -5.04 0.38 7.77
C CYS A 23 -5.78 0.72 9.06
N ASP A 24 -7.11 0.52 9.11
CA ASP A 24 -7.91 0.69 10.32
C ASP A 24 -7.47 -0.28 11.42
N PHE A 25 -7.23 -1.54 11.05
CA PHE A 25 -6.71 -2.54 11.98
C PHE A 25 -5.34 -2.14 12.56
N LEU A 26 -4.40 -1.72 11.72
CA LEU A 26 -3.07 -1.27 12.17
C LEU A 26 -3.17 -0.02 13.05
N THR A 27 -4.04 0.92 12.69
CA THR A 27 -4.28 2.16 13.45
C THR A 27 -4.90 1.86 14.81
N GLN A 28 -5.85 0.93 14.90
CA GLN A 28 -6.40 0.46 16.18
C GLN A 28 -5.36 -0.19 17.08
N LYS A 29 -4.26 -0.72 16.53
CA LYS A 29 -3.13 -1.28 17.27
C LYS A 29 -2.06 -0.23 17.62
N GLY A 30 -2.29 1.05 17.32
CA GLY A 30 -1.37 2.15 17.62
C GLY A 30 -0.25 2.33 16.60
N ALA A 31 -0.36 1.73 15.41
CA ALA A 31 0.56 1.95 14.31
C ALA A 31 0.04 3.03 13.34
N ALA A 32 0.94 3.70 12.64
CA ALA A 32 0.62 4.55 11.51
C ALA A 32 0.49 3.69 10.24
N CYS A 33 -0.56 3.91 9.46
CA CYS A 33 -0.76 3.28 8.16
C CYS A 33 -1.01 4.34 7.09
N THR A 34 -0.33 4.22 5.97
CA THR A 34 -0.54 5.03 4.77
C THR A 34 -0.62 4.10 3.57
N TYR A 35 -1.29 4.52 2.50
CA TYR A 35 -1.42 3.71 1.30
C TYR A 35 -1.43 4.61 0.07
N GLN A 36 -1.04 4.05 -1.08
CA GLN A 36 -1.10 4.75 -2.36
C GLN A 36 -2.37 4.36 -3.11
N GLU A 37 -3.19 5.36 -3.43
CA GLU A 37 -4.25 5.20 -4.43
C GLU A 37 -3.64 5.18 -5.84
N LYS A 38 -4.26 4.44 -6.76
CA LYS A 38 -3.75 4.22 -8.12
C LYS A 38 -3.46 5.58 -8.77
N ASP A 39 -2.17 5.88 -8.96
CA ASP A 39 -1.77 7.13 -9.59
C ASP A 39 -1.83 6.93 -11.11
N ASN A 40 -2.95 7.34 -11.71
CA ASN A 40 -3.23 7.22 -13.15
C ASN A 40 -2.16 7.90 -14.04
N PHE A 41 -1.19 8.61 -13.45
CA PHE A 41 -0.17 9.40 -14.15
C PHE A 41 1.25 8.83 -14.09
N THR A 42 1.49 7.67 -13.47
CA THR A 42 2.86 7.13 -13.34
C THR A 42 3.13 5.94 -14.25
N LYS A 43 4.39 5.83 -14.70
CA LYS A 43 4.94 4.71 -15.50
C LYS A 43 4.94 3.36 -14.74
N TYR A 44 4.48 3.36 -13.49
CA TYR A 44 4.45 2.22 -12.59
C TYR A 44 3.00 1.79 -12.39
N ASN A 45 2.67 0.52 -12.69
CA ASN A 45 1.27 0.10 -12.70
C ASN A 45 0.63 0.01 -11.30
N TYR A 46 1.44 -0.16 -10.24
CA TYR A 46 0.92 -0.40 -8.88
C TYR A 46 1.63 0.37 -7.75
N ALA A 47 2.93 0.69 -7.87
CA ALA A 47 3.65 1.44 -6.84
C ALA A 47 4.77 2.29 -7.42
N ASN A 48 4.82 3.57 -7.06
CA ASN A 48 5.97 4.41 -7.33
C ASN A 48 6.83 4.46 -6.05
N PRO A 49 8.10 3.99 -6.06
CA PRO A 49 8.98 4.04 -4.90
C PRO A 49 9.12 5.45 -4.30
N ALA A 50 8.98 6.50 -5.12
CA ALA A 50 9.03 7.89 -4.67
C ALA A 50 7.86 8.28 -3.74
N ASN A 51 6.76 7.51 -3.76
CA ASN A 51 5.58 7.77 -2.94
C ASN A 51 5.64 7.07 -1.57
N VAL A 52 6.65 6.22 -1.34
CA VAL A 52 6.85 5.55 -0.04
C VAL A 52 7.47 6.55 0.94
N PRO A 53 6.81 6.85 2.08
CA PRO A 53 7.37 7.76 3.08
C PRO A 53 8.73 7.26 3.58
N SER A 54 9.69 8.17 3.75
CA SER A 54 11.04 7.84 4.26
C SER A 54 11.04 7.19 5.64
N LYS A 55 9.96 7.34 6.41
CA LYS A 55 9.76 6.74 7.73
C LYS A 55 9.03 5.39 7.69
N THR A 56 8.98 4.71 6.54
CA THR A 56 8.30 3.42 6.42
C THR A 56 9.14 2.30 7.05
N ASP A 57 8.57 1.59 8.03
CA ASP A 57 9.20 0.42 8.66
C ASP A 57 8.85 -0.88 7.91
N CYS A 58 7.70 -0.91 7.24
CA CYS A 58 7.16 -2.10 6.59
C CYS A 58 6.24 -1.76 5.43
N ILE A 59 6.36 -2.52 4.34
CA ILE A 59 5.45 -2.46 3.20
C ILE A 59 4.55 -3.71 3.24
N ILE A 60 3.25 -3.51 3.08
CA ILE A 60 2.26 -4.58 2.93
C ILE A 60 1.74 -4.52 1.50
N VAL A 61 1.83 -5.63 0.77
CA VAL A 61 1.33 -5.73 -0.60
C VAL A 61 0.03 -6.52 -0.62
N LEU A 62 -1.05 -5.87 -1.03
CA LEU A 62 -2.37 -6.47 -1.26
C LEU A 62 -2.54 -6.75 -2.75
N GLY A 63 -2.08 -7.92 -3.18
CA GLY A 63 -2.06 -8.30 -4.59
C GLY A 63 -1.49 -9.70 -4.79
N GLY A 64 -1.18 -10.03 -6.04
CA GLY A 64 -0.47 -11.27 -6.37
C GLY A 64 1.03 -11.04 -6.53
N ASP A 65 1.75 -12.07 -6.98
CA ASP A 65 3.21 -12.01 -7.19
C ASP A 65 3.64 -10.86 -8.11
N GLY A 66 2.85 -10.58 -9.16
CA GLY A 66 3.11 -9.46 -10.06
C GLY A 66 3.02 -8.08 -9.39
N THR A 67 2.22 -7.94 -8.34
CA THR A 67 2.15 -6.72 -7.52
C THR A 67 3.35 -6.64 -6.58
N LEU A 68 3.78 -7.77 -6.02
CA LEU A 68 4.96 -7.85 -5.16
C LEU A 68 6.25 -7.52 -5.93
N ILE A 69 6.44 -8.08 -7.13
CA ILE A 69 7.61 -7.83 -7.98
C ILE A 69 7.72 -6.35 -8.37
N GLN A 70 6.60 -5.66 -8.56
CA GLN A 70 6.60 -4.23 -8.88
C GLN A 70 6.78 -3.33 -7.65
N ALA A 71 6.62 -3.88 -6.44
CA ALA A 71 6.85 -3.17 -5.19
C ALA A 71 8.28 -3.28 -4.66
N ALA A 72 9.07 -4.25 -5.18
CA ALA A 72 10.46 -4.50 -4.82
C ALA A 72 11.43 -3.74 -5.74
#